data_AF-A0A059F5C0-F1
#
_entry.id   AF-A0A059F5C0-F1
#
_cell.length_a   1.000
_cell.length_b   1.000
_cell.length_c   1.000
_cell.angle_alpha   90.00
_cell.angle_beta   90.00
_cell.angle_gamma   90.00
#
_symmetry.space_group_name_H-M   'P 1'
#
loop_
_entity.id
_entity.type
_entity.pdbx_description
1 polymer ?
#
loop_
_entity_poly.entity_id
_entity_poly.type
_entity_poly.pdbx_seq_one_letter_code
_entity_poly.pdbx_strand_id
1 'polypeptide(L)'
;MLVAINIPEDACKETKELANELILIIPYTFISNEKTDIRISIREYNHLKPYILRIEDSTGEVEFKIVQYLSKSKLRNRSIITDDVPQLIVNNFTSQLGSDVVSWLEKLFPLKIEGRQVATFQCQNDFIFFRMYRYIFKEEKVNLQDIGPHLCLRLMKIKKNEEEIVIKKYDKKVQTL
;
A
#
# COMPACT_ATOMS: atom_id res chain seq x y z
N MET A 1 6.30 -12.43 11.11
CA MET A 1 5.54 -12.07 9.90
C MET A 1 6.52 -11.68 8.82
N LEU A 2 6.53 -12.42 7.72
CA LEU A 2 7.35 -12.17 6.53
C LEU A 2 6.45 -11.81 5.35
N VAL A 3 6.87 -10.81 4.57
CA VAL A 3 6.12 -10.34 3.40
C VAL A 3 6.93 -10.63 2.13
N ALA A 4 6.35 -11.36 1.19
CA ALA A 4 6.97 -11.60 -0.12
C ALA A 4 6.34 -10.68 -1.17
N ILE A 5 7.16 -9.98 -1.95
CA ILE A 5 6.72 -9.27 -3.15
C ILE A 5 6.96 -10.13 -4.38
N ASN A 6 5.91 -10.38 -5.14
CA ASN A 6 5.95 -11.01 -6.45
C ASN A 6 5.72 -9.96 -7.55
N ILE A 7 6.60 -9.98 -8.55
CA ILE A 7 6.50 -9.18 -9.78
C ILE A 7 6.76 -10.10 -10.98
N PRO A 8 6.26 -9.77 -12.19
CA PRO A 8 6.59 -10.50 -13.41
C PRO A 8 8.12 -10.59 -13.63
N GLU A 9 8.60 -11.71 -14.16
CA GLU A 9 10.03 -11.89 -14.46
C GLU A 9 10.55 -10.82 -15.43
N ASP A 10 9.73 -10.47 -16.42
CA ASP A 10 9.96 -9.45 -17.43
C ASP A 10 9.46 -8.07 -17.02
N ALA A 11 9.19 -7.83 -15.73
CA ALA A 11 8.61 -6.59 -15.23
C ALA A 11 9.33 -5.33 -15.75
N CYS A 12 8.54 -4.33 -16.12
CA CYS A 12 9.01 -3.04 -16.57
C CYS A 12 9.76 -2.30 -15.45
N LYS A 13 10.49 -1.24 -15.83
CA LYS A 13 11.31 -0.46 -14.90
C LYS A 13 10.49 0.12 -13.74
N GLU A 14 9.29 0.65 -14.01
CA GLU A 14 8.46 1.28 -12.97
C GLU A 14 7.96 0.27 -11.94
N THR A 15 7.64 -0.97 -12.35
CA THR A 15 7.22 -2.03 -11.42
C THR A 15 8.38 -2.49 -10.54
N LYS A 16 9.58 -2.65 -11.11
CA LYS A 16 10.79 -2.97 -10.34
C LYS A 16 11.11 -1.87 -9.34
N GLU A 17 10.98 -0.61 -9.74
CA GLU A 17 11.18 0.55 -8.87
C GLU A 17 10.16 0.56 -7.73
N LEU A 18 8.87 0.38 -8.03
CA LEU A 18 7.82 0.32 -7.00
C LEU A 18 8.06 -0.84 -6.02
N ALA A 19 8.41 -2.03 -6.51
CA ALA A 19 8.71 -3.18 -5.65
C ALA A 19 9.85 -2.87 -4.68
N ASN A 20 10.96 -2.30 -5.17
CA ASN A 20 12.09 -1.92 -4.33
C ASN A 20 11.72 -0.83 -3.31
N GLU A 21 10.88 0.14 -3.70
CA GLU A 21 10.39 1.15 -2.76
C GLU A 21 9.50 0.55 -1.68
N LEU A 22 8.63 -0.42 -2.02
CA LEU A 22 7.81 -1.12 -1.04
C LEU A 22 8.64 -1.96 -0.06
N ILE A 23 9.75 -2.57 -0.51
CA ILE A 23 10.71 -3.27 0.39
C ILE A 23 11.24 -2.33 1.47
N LEU A 24 11.52 -1.07 1.11
CA LEU A 24 12.05 -0.07 2.05
C LEU A 24 10.98 0.43 3.03
N ILE A 25 9.69 0.30 2.69
CA ILE A 25 8.59 0.89 3.45
C ILE A 25 7.91 -0.14 4.35
N ILE A 26 7.74 -1.36 3.86
CA ILE A 26 7.02 -2.43 4.54
C ILE A 26 8.05 -3.30 5.28
N PRO A 27 7.98 -3.39 6.61
CA PRO A 27 8.93 -4.18 7.39
C PRO A 27 8.95 -5.66 6.99
N TYR A 28 10.14 -6.28 7.08
CA TYR A 28 10.32 -7.72 6.84
C TYR A 28 9.89 -8.17 5.43
N THR A 29 10.08 -7.30 4.45
CA THR A 29 9.66 -7.51 3.06
C THR A 29 10.84 -7.82 2.16
N PHE A 30 10.67 -8.74 1.22
CA PHE A 30 11.66 -9.10 0.22
C PHE A 30 10.99 -9.61 -1.05
N ILE A 31 11.70 -9.58 -2.18
CA ILE A 31 11.21 -10.19 -3.42
C ILE A 31 11.43 -11.70 -3.33
N SER A 32 10.36 -12.48 -3.47
CA SER A 32 10.43 -13.94 -3.49
C SER A 32 9.16 -14.55 -4.11
N ASN A 33 9.33 -15.72 -4.70
CA ASN A 33 8.23 -16.57 -5.17
C ASN A 33 7.81 -17.63 -4.14
N GLU A 34 8.55 -17.73 -3.02
CA GLU A 34 8.26 -18.67 -1.96
C GLU A 34 6.96 -18.32 -1.22
N LYS A 35 6.47 -19.28 -0.43
CA LYS A 35 5.28 -19.07 0.40
C LYS A 35 5.69 -18.39 1.71
N THR A 36 5.09 -17.24 2.00
CA THR A 36 5.26 -16.48 3.25
C THR A 36 3.90 -16.24 3.93
N ASP A 37 3.90 -15.54 5.06
CA ASP A 37 2.67 -15.18 5.79
C ASP A 37 1.76 -14.27 4.94
N ILE A 38 2.36 -13.26 4.32
CA ILE A 38 1.68 -12.30 3.45
C ILE A 38 2.41 -12.25 2.11
N ARG A 39 1.65 -12.23 1.02
CA ARG A 39 2.18 -11.97 -0.32
C ARG A 39 1.58 -10.70 -0.90
N ILE A 40 2.45 -9.87 -1.48
CA ILE A 40 2.09 -8.72 -2.28
C ILE A 40 2.42 -9.05 -3.73
N SER A 41 1.44 -8.94 -4.63
CA SER A 41 1.63 -9.18 -6.06
C SER A 41 1.39 -7.90 -6.85
N ILE A 42 2.36 -7.47 -7.67
CA ILE A 42 2.20 -6.33 -8.57
C ILE A 42 2.05 -6.86 -9.99
N ARG A 43 0.89 -6.62 -10.62
CA ARG A 43 0.66 -6.98 -12.03
C ARG A 43 0.67 -5.74 -12.91
N GLU A 44 1.18 -5.91 -14.13
CA GLU A 44 1.30 -4.84 -15.11
C GLU A 44 0.11 -4.82 -16.07
N TYR A 45 -0.12 -3.67 -16.70
CA TYR A 45 -1.00 -3.55 -17.86
C TYR A 45 -0.14 -3.37 -19.11
N ASN A 46 -0.23 -4.31 -20.05
CA ASN A 46 0.53 -4.33 -21.31
C ASN A 46 2.05 -4.16 -21.13
N HIS A 47 2.61 -4.60 -20.01
CA HIS A 47 4.04 -4.44 -19.67
C HIS A 47 4.53 -2.97 -19.62
N LEU A 48 3.63 -2.00 -19.48
CA LEU A 48 3.99 -0.58 -19.54
C LEU A 48 4.19 0.05 -18.16
N LYS A 49 3.38 -0.38 -17.18
CA LYS A 49 3.38 0.20 -15.84
C LYS A 49 2.71 -0.73 -14.82
N PRO A 50 3.01 -0.57 -13.53
CA PRO A 50 2.28 -1.26 -12.47
C PRO A 50 0.80 -0.85 -12.52
N TYR A 51 -0.09 -1.84 -12.45
CA TYR A 51 -1.52 -1.65 -12.66
C TYR A 51 -2.38 -2.22 -11.54
N ILE A 52 -2.06 -3.41 -11.04
CA ILE A 52 -2.74 -4.04 -9.92
C ILE A 52 -1.75 -4.25 -8.79
N LEU A 53 -2.15 -3.89 -7.57
CA LEU A 53 -1.50 -4.26 -6.32
C LEU A 53 -2.46 -5.18 -5.57
N ARG A 54 -2.06 -6.43 -5.35
CA ARG A 54 -2.84 -7.40 -4.56
C ARG A 54 -2.07 -7.75 -3.30
N ILE A 55 -2.77 -7.86 -2.18
CA ILE A 55 -2.26 -8.38 -0.91
C ILE A 55 -3.08 -9.63 -0.59
N GLU A 56 -2.42 -10.72 -0.22
CA GLU A 56 -3.06 -11.98 0.13
C GLU A 56 -2.37 -12.63 1.34
N ASP A 57 -3.15 -13.36 2.13
CA ASP A 57 -2.68 -14.21 3.22
C ASP A 57 -3.56 -15.46 3.33
N SER A 58 -3.45 -16.20 4.44
CA SER A 58 -4.27 -17.40 4.67
C SER A 58 -5.78 -17.14 4.82
N THR A 59 -6.19 -15.90 5.07
CA THR A 59 -7.57 -15.49 5.35
C THR A 59 -8.31 -14.92 4.14
N GLY A 60 -7.59 -14.51 3.10
CA GLY A 60 -8.20 -13.96 1.89
C GLY A 60 -7.27 -13.10 1.03
N GLU A 61 -7.86 -12.16 0.29
CA GLU A 61 -7.13 -11.22 -0.56
C GLU A 61 -7.80 -9.84 -0.63
N VAL A 62 -7.01 -8.80 -0.83
CA VAL A 62 -7.48 -7.47 -1.21
C VAL A 62 -6.73 -7.02 -2.46
N GLU A 63 -7.47 -6.50 -3.43
CA GLU A 63 -6.92 -6.05 -4.71
C GLU A 63 -7.25 -4.58 -4.94
N PHE A 64 -6.19 -3.83 -5.26
CA PHE A 64 -6.26 -2.43 -5.65
C PHE A 64 -5.81 -2.27 -7.08
N LYS A 65 -6.49 -1.38 -7.80
CA LYS A 65 -5.95 -0.77 -9.00
C LYS A 65 -5.02 0.37 -8.62
N ILE A 66 -3.81 0.37 -9.17
CA ILE A 66 -2.90 1.49 -9.14
C ILE A 66 -3.35 2.49 -10.22
N VAL A 67 -3.96 3.58 -9.79
CA VAL A 67 -4.45 4.65 -10.66
C VAL A 67 -3.30 5.56 -11.04
N GLN A 68 -2.45 5.88 -10.07
CA GLN A 68 -1.25 6.69 -10.26
C GLN A 68 -0.12 6.17 -9.38
N TYR A 69 1.09 6.18 -9.94
CA TYR A 69 2.34 5.94 -9.25
C TYR A 69 3.33 7.05 -9.61
N LEU A 70 3.91 7.69 -8.59
CA LEU A 70 5.06 8.56 -8.73
C LEU A 70 6.17 7.99 -7.83
N SER A 71 7.26 7.55 -8.45
CA SER A 71 8.44 7.08 -7.73
C SER A 71 9.01 8.17 -6.84
N LYS A 72 9.55 7.75 -5.70
CA LYS A 72 10.39 8.58 -4.83
C LYS A 72 11.53 9.24 -5.60
N SER A 73 12.12 8.57 -6.59
CA SER A 73 13.24 9.10 -7.38
C SER A 73 12.88 10.37 -8.17
N LYS A 74 11.58 10.55 -8.46
CA LYS A 74 11.01 11.72 -9.14
C LYS A 74 10.65 12.86 -8.17
N LEU A 75 10.77 12.66 -6.86
CA LEU A 75 10.56 13.72 -5.87
C LEU A 75 11.75 14.69 -5.86
N ARG A 76 11.47 15.97 -5.59
CA ARG A 76 12.52 17.01 -5.54
C ARG A 76 13.52 16.78 -4.41
N ASN A 77 13.08 16.14 -3.34
CA ASN A 77 13.84 15.88 -2.14
C ASN A 77 14.34 14.42 -2.12
N ARG A 78 15.66 14.23 -2.18
CA ARG A 78 16.32 12.91 -2.17
C ARG A 78 16.45 12.33 -0.76
N SER A 79 15.42 12.49 0.06
CA SER A 79 15.45 12.07 1.45
C SER A 79 15.50 10.55 1.56
N ILE A 80 16.28 10.03 2.49
CA ILE A 80 16.49 8.59 2.67
C ILE A 80 15.37 8.01 3.54
N ILE A 81 14.81 6.86 3.14
CA ILE A 81 13.93 6.05 3.99
C ILE A 81 14.87 5.27 4.90
N THR A 82 14.74 5.46 6.22
CA THR A 82 15.49 4.71 7.23
C THR A 82 14.86 3.35 7.47
N ASP A 83 15.59 2.46 8.16
CA ASP A 83 15.12 1.12 8.51
C ASP A 83 14.11 1.11 9.68
N ASP A 84 13.74 2.29 10.20
CA ASP A 84 12.73 2.41 11.26
C ASP A 84 11.38 1.91 10.74
N VAL A 85 10.67 1.14 11.57
CA VAL A 85 9.31 0.70 11.24
C VAL A 85 8.38 1.90 11.24
N PRO A 86 7.67 2.19 10.14
CA PRO A 86 6.82 3.34 10.08
C PRO A 86 5.48 3.10 10.79
N GLN A 87 4.98 4.15 11.42
CA GLN A 87 3.64 4.17 12.01
C GLN A 87 2.59 4.21 10.92
N LEU A 88 1.47 3.50 11.10
CA LEU A 88 0.34 3.56 10.18
C LEU A 88 -0.66 4.63 10.62
N ILE A 89 -1.00 5.55 9.72
CA ILE A 89 -2.12 6.48 9.87
C ILE A 89 -3.13 6.23 8.75
N VAL A 90 -4.38 5.99 9.12
CA VAL A 90 -5.49 5.83 8.19
C VAL A 90 -6.51 6.94 8.41
N ASN A 91 -6.92 7.62 7.34
CA ASN A 91 -7.86 8.74 7.40
C ASN A 91 -9.08 8.47 6.49
N ASN A 92 -10.27 8.80 6.98
CA ASN A 92 -11.55 8.73 6.24
C ASN A 92 -11.98 7.32 5.77
N PHE A 93 -11.58 6.26 6.46
CA PHE A 93 -12.10 4.90 6.26
C PHE A 93 -13.30 4.65 7.18
N THR A 94 -14.45 5.24 6.87
CA THR A 94 -15.61 5.26 7.77
C THR A 94 -16.63 4.14 7.54
N SER A 95 -16.59 3.46 6.39
CA SER A 95 -17.50 2.36 6.08
C SER A 95 -16.98 1.01 6.58
N GLN A 96 -17.86 0.00 6.68
CA GLN A 96 -17.45 -1.37 7.02
C GLN A 96 -16.38 -1.90 6.05
N LEU A 97 -16.59 -1.70 4.76
CA LEU A 97 -15.61 -2.03 3.72
C LEU A 97 -14.29 -1.29 3.92
N GLY A 98 -14.35 -0.02 4.35
CA GLY A 98 -13.18 0.76 4.72
C GLY A 98 -12.43 0.15 5.91
N SER A 99 -13.15 -0.28 6.94
CA SER A 99 -12.57 -0.98 8.09
C SER A 99 -11.89 -2.29 7.67
N ASP A 100 -12.49 -3.07 6.78
CA ASP A 100 -11.86 -4.30 6.28
C ASP A 100 -10.58 -3.99 5.49
N VAL A 101 -10.55 -2.91 4.70
CA VAL A 101 -9.32 -2.44 4.04
C VAL A 101 -8.26 -2.03 5.07
N VAL A 102 -8.64 -1.29 6.12
CA VAL A 102 -7.72 -0.90 7.20
C VAL A 102 -7.10 -2.13 7.86
N SER A 103 -7.89 -3.17 8.14
CA SER A 103 -7.36 -4.42 8.70
C SER A 103 -6.32 -5.09 7.80
N TRP A 104 -6.43 -4.98 6.47
CA TRP A 104 -5.39 -5.44 5.56
C TRP A 104 -4.12 -4.57 5.60
N LEU A 105 -4.27 -3.26 5.75
CA LEU A 105 -3.13 -2.34 5.88
C LEU A 105 -2.40 -2.55 7.21
N GLU A 106 -3.12 -2.76 8.32
CA GLU A 106 -2.55 -3.04 9.64
C GLU A 106 -1.68 -4.30 9.64
N LYS A 107 -2.03 -5.31 8.83
CA LYS A 107 -1.18 -6.50 8.65
C LYS A 107 0.18 -6.16 8.04
N LEU A 108 0.31 -5.10 7.24
CA LEU A 108 1.59 -4.72 6.63
C LEU A 108 2.45 -3.83 7.55
N PHE A 109 1.82 -3.09 8.46
CA PHE A 109 2.47 -2.09 9.29
C PHE A 109 2.29 -2.43 10.77
N PRO A 110 3.21 -3.21 11.38
CA PRO A 110 3.10 -3.59 12.78
C PRO A 110 3.14 -2.35 13.68
N LEU A 111 2.36 -2.37 14.76
CA LEU A 111 2.28 -1.28 15.72
C LEU A 111 3.61 -1.15 16.49
N LYS A 112 4.50 -0.29 16.00
CA LYS A 112 5.69 0.16 16.70
C LYS A 112 5.70 1.68 16.77
N ILE A 113 5.96 2.21 17.96
CA ILE A 113 6.00 3.65 18.23
C ILE A 113 7.44 4.19 18.10
N GLU A 114 8.41 3.30 17.87
CA GLU A 114 9.80 3.65 17.65
C GLU A 114 10.00 4.20 16.24
N GLY A 115 10.83 5.24 16.11
CA GLY A 115 11.11 5.90 14.84
C GLY A 115 10.33 7.20 14.61
N ARG A 116 10.61 7.85 13.49
CA ARG A 116 10.01 9.15 13.11
C ARG A 116 9.41 9.13 11.71
N GLN A 117 8.94 7.95 11.30
CA GLN A 117 8.40 7.70 9.97
C GLN A 117 6.94 7.28 10.07
N VAL A 118 6.14 7.69 9.08
CA VAL A 118 4.71 7.43 9.04
C VAL A 118 4.28 7.09 7.62
N ALA A 119 3.60 5.95 7.50
CA ALA A 119 2.87 5.50 6.34
C ALA A 119 1.42 5.99 6.47
N THR A 120 1.01 6.88 5.58
CA THR A 120 -0.32 7.49 5.60
C THR A 120 -1.17 6.95 4.46
N PHE A 121 -2.40 6.54 4.76
CA PHE A 121 -3.43 6.20 3.80
C PHE A 121 -4.64 7.10 4.03
N GLN A 122 -5.05 7.84 3.02
CA GLN A 122 -6.22 8.71 3.09
C GLN A 122 -7.23 8.28 2.03
N CYS A 123 -8.45 7.97 2.47
CA CYS A 123 -9.57 7.71 1.58
C CYS A 123 -10.25 9.04 1.20
N GLN A 124 -10.40 9.32 -0.09
CA GLN A 124 -11.13 10.48 -0.60
C GLN A 124 -11.76 10.14 -1.95
N ASN A 125 -13.08 10.32 -2.07
CA ASN A 125 -13.85 10.03 -3.28
C ASN A 125 -13.59 8.62 -3.85
N ASP A 126 -13.56 7.61 -2.98
CA ASP A 126 -13.26 6.20 -3.29
C ASP A 126 -11.84 5.92 -3.80
N PHE A 127 -10.94 6.90 -3.72
CA PHE A 127 -9.51 6.72 -3.95
C PHE A 127 -8.76 6.70 -2.62
N ILE A 128 -7.75 5.84 -2.54
CA ILE A 128 -6.86 5.72 -1.39
C ILE A 128 -5.52 6.31 -1.80
N PHE A 129 -5.16 7.41 -1.18
CA PHE A 129 -3.89 8.08 -1.39
C PHE A 129 -2.89 7.58 -0.35
N PHE A 130 -1.80 6.99 -0.82
CA PHE A 130 -0.69 6.60 0.04
C PHE A 130 0.43 7.63 -0.07
N ARG A 131 0.97 8.04 1.09
CA ARG A 131 2.17 8.87 1.21
C ARG A 131 3.01 8.40 2.38
N MET A 132 4.32 8.58 2.25
CA MET A 132 5.29 8.24 3.28
C MET A 132 6.00 9.49 3.76
N TYR A 133 5.93 9.79 5.06
CA TYR A 133 6.55 10.97 5.64
C TYR A 133 7.56 10.62 6.73
N ARG A 134 8.61 11.44 6.86
CA ARG A 134 9.38 11.59 8.10
C ARG A 134 8.93 12.86 8.80
N TYR A 135 8.76 12.81 10.12
CA TYR A 135 8.37 13.96 10.91
C TYR A 135 9.45 14.40 11.90
N ILE A 136 9.48 15.71 12.18
CA ILE A 136 10.32 16.30 13.24
C ILE A 136 9.44 17.28 14.01
N PHE A 137 9.40 17.13 15.33
CA PHE A 137 8.79 18.11 16.22
C PHE A 137 9.68 19.35 16.31
N LYS A 138 9.11 20.52 16.04
CA LYS A 138 9.73 21.82 16.29
C LYS A 138 8.77 22.66 17.12
N GLU A 139 9.12 22.87 18.39
CA GLU A 139 8.29 23.62 19.34
C GLU A 139 6.82 23.18 19.25
N GLU A 140 5.93 24.03 18.76
CA GLU A 140 4.48 23.78 18.65
C GLU A 140 4.02 23.22 17.28
N LYS A 141 4.95 22.94 16.36
CA LYS A 141 4.63 22.49 14.99
C LYS A 141 5.32 21.18 14.64
N VAL A 142 4.64 20.39 13.81
CA VAL A 142 5.22 19.19 13.20
C VAL A 142 5.63 19.52 11.77
N ASN A 143 6.91 19.37 11.48
CA ASN A 143 7.39 19.45 10.10
C ASN A 143 7.38 18.04 9.49
N LEU A 144 6.64 17.88 8.40
CA LEU A 144 6.60 16.66 7.60
C LEU A 144 7.51 16.80 6.38
N GLN A 145 8.29 15.76 6.12
CA GLN A 145 9.09 15.61 4.92
C GLN A 145 8.63 14.37 4.17
N ASP A 146 8.27 14.54 2.90
CA ASP A 146 7.89 13.45 2.01
C ASP A 146 9.11 12.60 1.65
N ILE A 147 9.06 11.28 1.79
CA ILE A 147 10.25 10.43 1.63
C ILE A 147 10.04 9.18 0.78
N GLY A 148 8.82 8.93 0.30
CA GLY A 148 8.49 7.69 -0.42
C GLY A 148 7.59 7.93 -1.63
N PRO A 149 7.18 6.87 -2.33
CA PRO A 149 6.35 7.00 -3.51
C PRO A 149 4.98 7.56 -3.19
N HIS A 150 4.37 8.17 -4.21
CA HIS A 150 2.98 8.58 -4.15
C HIS A 150 2.17 7.54 -4.91
N LEU A 151 1.24 6.90 -4.21
CA LEU A 151 0.25 6.04 -4.86
C LEU A 151 -1.13 6.67 -4.76
N CYS A 152 -1.89 6.54 -5.84
CA CYS A 152 -3.32 6.68 -5.85
C CYS A 152 -3.89 5.30 -6.20
N LEU A 153 -4.60 4.71 -5.25
CA LEU A 153 -5.16 3.36 -5.35
C LEU A 153 -6.68 3.46 -5.42
N ARG A 154 -7.30 2.48 -6.05
CA ARG A 154 -8.75 2.26 -5.98
C ARG A 154 -9.01 0.81 -5.63
N LEU A 155 -9.83 0.56 -4.63
CA LEU A 155 -10.24 -0.79 -4.27
C LEU A 155 -11.01 -1.43 -5.44
N MET A 156 -10.62 -2.65 -5.82
CA MET A 156 -11.23 -3.42 -6.90
C MET A 156 -11.94 -4.65 -6.36
N LYS A 157 -11.34 -5.32 -5.39
CA LYS A 157 -11.86 -6.56 -4.83
C LYS A 157 -11.38 -6.73 -3.40
N ILE A 158 -12.23 -7.28 -2.55
CA ILE A 158 -11.83 -7.84 -1.26
C ILE A 158 -12.49 -9.20 -1.10
N LYS A 159 -11.73 -10.18 -0.63
CA LYS A 159 -12.21 -11.51 -0.31
C LYS A 159 -11.75 -11.84 1.09
N LYS A 160 -12.67 -12.32 1.92
CA LYS A 160 -12.42 -12.73 3.30
C LYS A 160 -13.19 -14.02 3.53
N ASN A 161 -12.49 -15.11 3.80
CA ASN A 161 -13.10 -16.44 3.88
C ASN A 161 -13.88 -16.78 2.59
N GLU A 162 -15.18 -17.07 2.71
CA GLU A 162 -16.08 -17.39 1.61
C GLU A 162 -16.75 -16.15 0.98
N GLU A 163 -16.65 -14.99 1.61
CA GLU A 163 -17.25 -13.76 1.13
C GLU A 163 -16.32 -13.03 0.16
N GLU A 164 -16.84 -12.68 -1.01
CA GLU A 164 -16.11 -11.93 -2.04
C GLU A 164 -16.93 -10.71 -2.48
N ILE A 165 -16.32 -9.54 -2.39
CA ILE A 165 -16.89 -8.27 -2.81
C ILE A 165 -16.04 -7.73 -3.96
N VAL A 166 -16.66 -7.58 -5.13
CA VAL A 166 -16.05 -6.98 -6.31
C VAL A 166 -16.64 -5.59 -6.55
N ILE A 167 -15.78 -4.57 -6.54
CA ILE A 167 -16.16 -3.17 -6.72
C ILE A 167 -16.28 -2.86 -8.21
N LYS A 168 -17.52 -2.83 -8.70
CA LYS A 168 -17.81 -2.44 -10.09
C LYS A 168 -17.60 -0.92 -10.26
N LYS A 169 -17.23 -0.50 -11.48
CA LYS A 169 -16.96 0.92 -11.84
C LYS A 169 -18.17 1.84 -11.64
N TYR A 170 -19.36 1.27 -11.48
CA TYR A 170 -20.62 1.94 -11.23
C TYR A 170 -21.40 1.11 -10.23
N ASP A 171 -21.37 1.47 -8.95
CA ASP A 171 -22.55 1.40 -8.09
C ASP A 171 -22.25 2.08 -6.76
N LYS A 172 -22.92 3.21 -6.52
CA LYS A 172 -23.09 3.79 -5.18
C LYS A 172 -24.07 2.97 -4.32
N LYS A 173 -24.27 1.68 -4.61
CA LYS A 173 -25.15 0.80 -3.85
C LYS A 173 -24.49 -0.57 -3.73
N VAL A 174 -24.09 -0.87 -2.50
CA VAL A 174 -23.81 -2.24 -2.08
C VAL A 174 -25.10 -3.04 -2.28
N GLN A 175 -25.10 -3.98 -3.21
CA GLN A 175 -26.07 -5.07 -3.23
C GLN A 175 -25.41 -6.25 -2.55
N THR A 176 -25.91 -6.61 -1.37
CA THR A 176 -25.62 -7.90 -0.72
C THR A 176 -26.38 -8.97 -1.50
N LEU A 177 -25.70 -10.06 -1.87
CA LEU A 177 -26.34 -11.27 -2.40
C LEU A 177 -27.18 -11.97 -1.31
#